data_AF-A0A160ILE1-F1
#
_entry.id   AF-A0A160ILE1-F1
#
_cell.length_a   1.000
_cell.length_b   1.000
_cell.length_c   1.000
_cell.angle_alpha   90.00
_cell.angle_beta   90.00
_cell.angle_gamma   90.00
#
_symmetry.space_group_name_H-M   'P 1'
#
loop_
_entity.id
_entity.type
_entity.pdbx_description
1 polymer ?
#
loop_
_entity_poly.entity_id
_entity_poly.type
_entity_poly.pdbx_seq_one_letter_code
_entity_poly.pdbx_strand_id
1 'polypeptide(L)'
;MSEKVTSISAIQSHINNVFVHVTDLKKSVAWYADLLGITIDVSDVESPVHNIPVTGQTGLSLDDHTFDPSFHRSPGSGPMFNLFAPDIDAAYKELQGKDMKVIREIEWHGEVAWFNVEDPDGNVVMICNC
;
A
#
# COMPACT_ATOMS: atom_id res chain seq x y z
N MET A 1 -32.92 -17.40 -25.00
CA MET A 1 -33.13 -16.56 -23.80
C MET A 1 -31.99 -16.88 -22.85
N SER A 2 -31.00 -16.00 -22.73
CA SER A 2 -29.89 -16.22 -21.80
C SER A 2 -30.35 -15.76 -20.42
N GLU A 3 -30.39 -16.68 -19.47
CA GLU A 3 -30.71 -16.38 -18.08
C GLU A 3 -29.70 -15.37 -17.55
N LYS A 4 -30.18 -14.17 -17.21
CA LYS A 4 -29.42 -13.23 -16.38
C LYS A 4 -29.29 -13.87 -14.99
N VAL A 5 -28.17 -14.51 -14.74
CA VAL A 5 -27.79 -14.88 -13.38
C VAL A 5 -27.39 -13.60 -12.66
N THR A 6 -28.37 -12.92 -12.06
CA THR A 6 -28.15 -11.91 -11.02
C THR A 6 -28.01 -12.62 -9.68
N SER A 7 -26.84 -13.20 -9.42
CA SER A 7 -26.46 -13.54 -8.05
C SER A 7 -25.90 -12.28 -7.41
N ILE A 8 -26.69 -11.61 -6.57
CA ILE A 8 -26.17 -10.57 -5.67
C ILE A 8 -25.57 -11.33 -4.48
N SER A 9 -24.35 -11.82 -4.64
CA SER A 9 -23.61 -12.46 -3.56
C SER A 9 -23.51 -11.50 -2.36
N ALA A 10 -23.67 -12.02 -1.13
CA ALA A 10 -23.47 -11.24 0.09
C ALA A 10 -22.04 -10.69 0.21
N ILE A 11 -21.09 -11.32 -0.50
CA ILE A 11 -19.71 -10.85 -0.65
C ILE A 11 -19.51 -10.45 -2.11
N GLN A 12 -19.14 -9.19 -2.33
CA GLN A 12 -18.95 -8.63 -3.65
C GLN A 12 -17.54 -8.93 -4.18
N SER A 13 -17.40 -9.07 -5.49
CA SER A 13 -16.11 -9.33 -6.15
C SER A 13 -15.30 -8.04 -6.35
N HIS A 14 -15.11 -7.24 -5.30
CA HIS A 14 -14.25 -6.06 -5.30
C HIS A 14 -13.39 -6.03 -4.03
N ILE A 15 -12.14 -5.57 -4.17
CA ILE A 15 -11.31 -5.29 -3.00
C ILE A 15 -11.75 -3.92 -2.47
N ASN A 16 -12.33 -3.90 -1.27
CA ASN A 16 -12.83 -2.64 -0.69
C ASN A 16 -11.70 -1.81 -0.05
N ASN A 17 -10.82 -2.47 0.72
CA ASN A 17 -9.79 -1.79 1.49
C ASN A 17 -8.60 -2.72 1.72
N VAL A 18 -7.39 -2.17 1.66
CA VAL A 18 -6.17 -2.85 2.12
C VAL A 18 -5.83 -2.32 3.52
N PHE A 19 -5.61 -3.24 4.46
CA PHE A 19 -5.12 -2.91 5.81
C PHE A 19 -3.63 -3.25 5.90
N VAL A 20 -2.82 -2.25 6.27
CA VAL A 20 -1.39 -2.41 6.50
C VAL A 20 -1.12 -2.30 7.99
N HIS A 21 -0.45 -3.32 8.54
CA HIS A 21 -0.16 -3.36 9.96
C HIS A 21 1.21 -2.74 10.24
N VAL A 22 1.22 -1.74 11.11
CA VAL A 22 2.36 -0.89 11.41
C VAL A 22 2.61 -0.84 12.92
N THR A 23 3.80 -0.43 13.36
CA THR A 23 4.12 -0.31 14.79
C THR A 23 4.08 1.12 15.30
N ASP A 24 4.21 2.11 14.41
CA ASP A 24 4.11 3.53 14.71
C ASP A 24 3.27 4.22 13.64
N LEU A 25 2.02 4.54 13.97
CA LEU A 25 1.06 5.06 13.01
C LEU A 25 1.52 6.38 12.38
N LYS A 26 2.10 7.29 13.18
CA LYS A 26 2.54 8.61 12.69
C LYS A 26 3.72 8.48 11.74
N LYS A 27 4.70 7.66 12.11
CA LYS A 27 5.86 7.38 11.27
C LYS A 27 5.44 6.74 9.95
N SER A 28 4.53 5.78 9.99
CA SER A 28 4.08 5.08 8.79
C SER A 28 3.19 5.97 7.92
N VAL A 29 2.31 6.79 8.48
CA VAL A 29 1.56 7.81 7.71
C VAL A 29 2.50 8.76 6.98
N ALA A 30 3.54 9.27 7.66
CA ALA A 30 4.53 10.13 7.02
C ALA A 30 5.25 9.43 5.85
N TRP A 31 5.63 8.16 6.03
CA TRP A 31 6.29 7.37 5.00
C TRP A 31 5.38 7.13 3.78
N TYR A 32 4.12 6.74 4.00
CA TYR A 32 3.16 6.54 2.91
C TYR A 32 2.79 7.85 2.21
N ALA A 33 2.74 8.97 2.94
CA ALA A 33 2.54 10.28 2.35
C ALA A 33 3.70 10.66 1.41
N ASP A 34 4.94 10.47 1.84
CA ASP A 34 6.13 10.72 1.01
C ASP A 34 6.18 9.78 -0.21
N LEU A 35 5.84 8.49 -0.04
CA LEU A 35 5.77 7.52 -1.14
C LEU A 35 4.81 7.99 -2.24
N LEU A 36 3.65 8.52 -1.84
CA LEU A 36 2.60 8.99 -2.75
C LEU A 36 2.80 10.44 -3.22
N GLY A 37 3.80 11.15 -2.70
CA GLY A 37 4.02 12.57 -3.01
C GLY A 37 2.91 13.49 -2.51
N ILE A 38 2.22 13.10 -1.43
CA ILE A 38 1.15 13.89 -0.80
C ILE A 38 1.61 14.46 0.54
N THR A 39 0.88 15.45 1.05
CA THR A 39 1.11 16.02 2.38
C THR A 39 -0.02 15.64 3.31
N ILE A 40 0.33 15.11 4.48
CA ILE A 40 -0.60 14.81 5.58
C ILE A 40 -0.05 15.49 6.83
N ASP A 41 -0.92 16.17 7.58
CA ASP A 41 -0.54 16.67 8.90
C ASP A 41 -0.53 15.53 9.92
N VAL A 42 0.67 15.10 10.32
CA VAL A 42 0.85 14.00 11.27
C VAL A 42 0.43 14.36 12.70
N SER A 43 0.14 15.64 13.01
CA SER A 43 -0.42 16.00 14.31
C SER A 43 -1.81 15.41 14.51
N ASP A 44 -2.58 15.29 13.43
CA ASP A 44 -3.98 14.86 13.41
C ASP A 44 -4.13 13.34 13.24
N VAL A 45 -3.01 12.62 13.16
CA VAL A 45 -2.99 11.15 13.10
C VAL A 45 -3.20 10.61 14.50
N GLU A 46 -4.30 9.89 14.69
CA GLU A 46 -4.67 9.24 15.96
C GLU A 46 -4.81 7.73 15.78
N SER A 47 -4.30 7.01 16.78
CA SER A 47 -4.47 5.55 16.90
C SER A 47 -5.95 5.15 17.03
N PRO A 48 -6.33 3.93 16.61
CA PRO A 48 -5.45 2.89 16.11
C PRO A 48 -5.29 2.85 14.59
N VAL A 49 -6.18 3.53 13.85
CA VAL A 49 -6.29 3.41 12.40
C VAL A 49 -6.26 4.77 11.73
N HIS A 50 -5.46 4.89 10.67
CA HIS A 50 -5.45 6.06 9.80
C HIS A 50 -5.69 5.66 8.34
N ASN A 51 -6.56 6.39 7.66
CA ASN A 51 -6.86 6.16 6.24
C ASN A 51 -6.01 7.08 5.36
N ILE A 52 -5.20 6.49 4.47
CA ILE A 52 -4.43 7.25 3.48
C ILE A 52 -5.38 7.72 2.37
N PRO A 53 -5.34 9.00 1.96
CA PRO A 53 -6.26 9.57 0.98
C PRO A 53 -5.88 9.17 -0.46
N VAL A 54 -6.11 7.90 -0.80
CA VAL A 54 -5.92 7.36 -2.15
C VAL A 54 -7.09 7.76 -3.07
N THR A 55 -6.83 7.91 -4.37
CA THR A 55 -7.82 8.39 -5.36
C THR A 55 -8.58 7.27 -6.08
N GLY A 56 -8.36 6.00 -5.70
CA GLY A 56 -8.98 4.82 -6.30
C GLY A 56 -10.27 4.37 -5.61
N GLN A 57 -10.86 3.27 -6.09
CA GLN A 57 -12.02 2.63 -5.43
C GLN A 57 -11.61 1.87 -4.16
N THR A 58 -10.41 1.30 -4.17
CA THR A 58 -9.86 0.55 -3.03
C THR A 58 -9.22 1.54 -2.06
N GLY A 59 -9.64 1.52 -0.80
CA GLY A 59 -9.00 2.29 0.25
C GLY A 59 -7.67 1.68 0.74
N LEU A 60 -6.91 2.48 1.47
CA LEU A 60 -5.69 2.07 2.16
C LEU A 60 -5.74 2.56 3.61
N SER A 61 -5.72 1.64 4.57
CA SER A 61 -5.72 1.94 6.00
C SER A 61 -4.46 1.40 6.65
N LEU A 62 -3.84 2.20 7.50
CA LEU A 62 -2.76 1.78 8.40
C LEU A 62 -3.36 1.48 9.78
N ASP A 63 -2.96 0.39 10.41
CA ASP A 63 -3.46 -0.07 11.72
C ASP A 63 -2.29 -0.40 12.65
N ASP A 64 -2.22 0.28 13.80
CA ASP A 64 -1.18 0.11 14.81
C ASP A 64 -1.52 -0.90 15.92
N HIS A 65 -2.73 -1.46 15.90
CA HIS A 65 -3.21 -2.47 16.87
C HIS A 65 -3.09 -2.06 18.34
N THR A 66 -3.06 -0.76 18.66
CA THR A 66 -3.03 -0.28 20.06
C THR A 66 -4.22 -0.75 20.91
N PHE A 67 -5.31 -1.20 20.28
CA PHE A 67 -6.48 -1.79 20.93
C PHE A 67 -6.34 -3.30 21.22
N ASP A 68 -5.39 -4.00 20.58
CA ASP A 68 -5.19 -5.45 20.70
C ASP A 68 -3.76 -5.77 21.18
N PRO A 69 -3.53 -5.89 22.50
CA PRO A 69 -2.22 -6.23 23.03
C PRO A 69 -1.77 -7.67 22.72
N SER A 70 -2.65 -8.51 22.16
CA SER A 70 -2.32 -9.87 21.74
C SER A 70 -1.83 -9.94 20.29
N PHE A 71 -1.94 -8.85 19.54
CA PHE A 71 -1.48 -8.77 18.17
C PHE A 71 0.03 -8.96 18.09
N HIS A 72 0.48 -9.90 17.26
CA HIS A 72 1.88 -10.14 16.96
C HIS A 72 2.10 -9.99 15.47
N ARG A 73 2.96 -9.03 15.11
CA ARG A 73 3.27 -8.77 13.71
C ARG A 73 4.32 -9.75 13.18
N SER A 74 4.07 -10.29 11.99
CA SER A 74 5.04 -11.06 11.21
C SER A 74 4.98 -10.62 9.75
N PRO A 75 5.85 -9.70 9.29
CA PRO A 75 5.84 -9.26 7.90
C PRO A 75 6.09 -10.44 6.95
N GLY A 76 5.31 -10.50 5.87
CA GLY A 76 5.54 -11.42 4.78
C GLY A 76 6.73 -10.98 3.92
N SER A 77 7.31 -11.91 3.15
CA SER A 77 8.39 -11.61 2.20
C SER A 77 7.89 -11.13 0.82
N GLY A 78 6.58 -11.23 0.57
CA GLY A 78 5.96 -10.84 -0.69
C GLY A 78 5.23 -9.51 -0.61
N PRO A 79 4.98 -8.87 -1.76
CA PRO A 79 4.21 -7.62 -1.83
C PRO A 79 2.79 -7.83 -1.32
N MET A 80 2.33 -6.94 -0.45
CA MET A 80 0.97 -6.98 0.10
C MET A 80 -0.06 -6.40 -0.88
N PHE A 81 0.36 -5.38 -1.63
CA PHE A 81 -0.41 -4.70 -2.66
C PHE A 81 0.54 -4.00 -3.64
N ASN A 82 -0.02 -3.48 -4.73
CA ASN A 82 0.73 -2.65 -5.66
C ASN A 82 0.14 -1.23 -5.76
N LEU A 83 1.02 -0.27 -6.06
CA LEU A 83 0.66 1.08 -6.47
C LEU A 83 1.01 1.24 -7.95
N PHE A 84 0.13 1.94 -8.66
CA PHE A 84 0.29 2.19 -10.09
C PHE A 84 1.27 3.33 -10.35
N ALA A 85 2.27 3.08 -11.19
CA ALA A 85 3.21 4.05 -11.71
C ALA A 85 3.11 4.09 -13.24
N PRO A 86 2.48 5.13 -13.84
CA PRO A 86 2.32 5.20 -15.29
C PRO A 86 3.66 5.33 -16.04
N ASP A 87 4.67 5.90 -15.38
CA ASP A 87 6.06 5.92 -15.82
C ASP A 87 6.91 5.28 -14.71
N ILE A 88 7.21 3.99 -14.88
CA ILE A 88 7.89 3.18 -13.88
C ILE A 88 9.36 3.59 -13.71
N ASP A 89 10.02 4.04 -14.77
CA ASP A 89 11.42 4.46 -14.73
C ASP A 89 11.55 5.79 -13.98
N ALA A 90 10.62 6.72 -14.22
CA ALA A 90 10.55 7.98 -13.47
C ALA A 90 10.26 7.72 -11.98
N ALA A 91 9.29 6.86 -11.66
CA ALA A 91 8.97 6.49 -10.28
C ALA A 91 10.17 5.83 -9.59
N TYR A 92 10.87 4.92 -10.28
CA TYR A 92 12.05 4.25 -9.75
C TYR A 92 13.15 5.25 -9.38
N LYS A 93 13.46 6.17 -10.31
CA LYS A 93 14.48 7.20 -10.11
C LYS A 93 14.10 8.19 -8.99
N GLU A 94 12.83 8.56 -8.88
CA GLU A 94 12.34 9.42 -7.81
C GLU A 94 12.55 8.75 -6.45
N LEU A 95 12.12 7.49 -6.29
CA LEU A 95 12.21 6.79 -5.01
C LEU A 95 13.66 6.44 -4.64
N GLN A 96 14.55 6.22 -5.60
CA GLN A 96 15.99 6.12 -5.34
C GLN A 96 16.60 7.43 -4.81
N GLY A 97 16.00 8.58 -5.14
CA GLY A 97 16.40 9.87 -4.60
C GLY A 97 15.86 10.14 -3.19
N LYS A 98 14.87 9.37 -2.73
CA LYS A 98 14.34 9.39 -1.37
C LYS A 98 15.11 8.39 -0.49
N ASP A 99 15.07 8.56 0.82
CA ASP A 99 15.65 7.60 1.79
C ASP A 99 14.71 6.39 1.99
N MET A 100 14.24 5.81 0.88
CA MET A 100 13.34 4.66 0.85
C MET A 100 14.10 3.39 0.48
N LYS A 101 13.79 2.31 1.20
CA LYS A 101 14.46 1.02 1.01
C LYS A 101 13.87 0.28 -0.18
N VAL A 102 14.54 0.36 -1.33
CA VAL A 102 14.31 -0.54 -2.47
C VAL A 102 14.85 -1.92 -2.11
N ILE A 103 13.99 -2.94 -2.05
CA ILE A 103 14.36 -4.32 -1.70
C ILE A 103 14.35 -5.26 -2.91
N ARG A 104 13.80 -4.79 -4.03
CA ARG A 104 13.87 -5.45 -5.32
C ARG A 104 14.04 -4.36 -6.37
N GLU A 105 15.14 -4.42 -7.10
CA GLU A 105 15.41 -3.53 -8.22
C GLU A 105 14.34 -3.67 -9.31
N ILE A 106 14.25 -2.68 -10.19
CA ILE A 106 13.31 -2.71 -11.32
C ILE A 106 13.56 -3.89 -12.25
N GLU A 107 12.49 -4.62 -12.55
CA GLU A 107 12.48 -5.75 -13.48
C GLU A 107 11.43 -5.56 -14.56
N TRP A 108 11.76 -5.98 -15.77
CA TRP A 108 10.89 -5.92 -16.95
C TRP A 108 10.52 -7.32 -17.43
N HIS A 109 9.23 -7.52 -17.69
CA HIS A 109 8.68 -8.72 -18.33
C HIS A 109 7.74 -8.32 -19.46
N GLY A 110 8.28 -8.18 -20.66
CA GLY A 110 7.55 -7.64 -21.81
C GLY A 110 7.23 -6.16 -21.59
N GLU A 111 5.95 -5.80 -21.60
CA GLU A 111 5.48 -4.43 -21.39
C GLU A 111 5.18 -4.13 -19.91
N VAL A 112 5.29 -5.14 -19.03
CA VAL A 112 5.04 -5.01 -17.59
C VAL A 112 6.37 -4.84 -16.85
N ALA A 113 6.41 -3.90 -15.93
CA ALA A 113 7.57 -3.64 -15.10
C ALA A 113 7.17 -3.33 -13.67
N TRP A 114 8.00 -3.75 -12.73
CA TRP A 114 7.79 -3.51 -11.32
C TRP A 114 9.09 -3.46 -10.53
N PHE A 115 9.02 -2.89 -9.34
CA PHE A 115 10.04 -2.96 -8.30
C PHE A 115 9.37 -2.98 -6.93
N ASN A 116 10.12 -3.31 -5.87
CA ASN A 116 9.55 -3.37 -4.53
C ASN A 116 10.30 -2.44 -3.57
N VAL A 117 9.52 -1.71 -2.78
CA VAL A 117 10.00 -0.93 -1.64
C VAL A 117 9.48 -1.52 -0.33
N GLU A 118 10.23 -1.28 0.73
CA GLU A 118 9.90 -1.73 2.08
C GLU A 118 9.61 -0.53 2.98
N ASP A 119 8.49 -0.59 3.70
CA ASP A 119 8.12 0.43 4.69
C ASP A 119 8.95 0.28 5.99
N PRO A 120 8.85 1.20 6.96
CA PRO A 120 9.62 1.15 8.21
C PRO A 120 9.38 -0.10 9.06
N ASP A 121 8.27 -0.79 8.82
CA ASP A 121 7.87 -2.00 9.53
C ASP A 121 8.33 -3.26 8.78
N GLY A 122 8.82 -3.19 7.54
CA GLY A 122 9.17 -4.37 6.75
C GLY A 122 8.05 -4.85 5.85
N ASN A 123 6.97 -4.08 5.71
CA ASN A 123 5.92 -4.40 4.75
C ASN A 123 6.39 -4.10 3.33
N VAL A 124 6.09 -5.01 2.41
CA VAL A 124 6.50 -4.86 1.01
C VAL A 124 5.40 -4.23 0.17
N VAL A 125 5.71 -3.11 -0.48
CA VAL A 125 4.86 -2.43 -1.45
C VAL A 125 5.47 -2.60 -2.84
N MET A 126 4.69 -3.11 -3.78
CA MET A 126 5.09 -3.19 -5.19
C MET A 126 4.72 -1.88 -5.89
N ILE A 127 5.61 -1.35 -6.72
CA ILE A 127 5.29 -0.29 -7.67
C ILE A 127 5.26 -0.93 -9.05
N CYS A 128 4.16 -0.78 -9.79
CA CYS A 128 3.90 -1.49 -11.04
C CYS A 128 3.28 -0.56 -12.09
N ASN A 129 3.58 -0.76 -13.37
CA ASN A 129 3.00 0.01 -14.48
C ASN A 129 1.68 -0.53 -15.06
N CYS A 130 1.09 -1.54 -14.43
CA CYS A 130 -0.20 -2.12 -14.84
C CYS A 130 -0.96 -2.74 -13.65
#